data_AF-A0A1W6N3W8-F1
#
_entry.id   AF-A0A1W6N3W8-F1
#
_cell.length_a   1.000
_cell.length_b   1.000
_cell.length_c   1.000
_cell.angle_alpha   90.00
_cell.angle_beta   90.00
_cell.angle_gamma   90.00
#
_symmetry.space_group_name_H-M   'P 1'
#
loop_
_entity.id
_entity.type
_entity.pdbx_description
1 polymer ?
#
loop_
_entity_poly.entity_id
_entity_poly.type
_entity_poly.pdbx_seq_one_letter_code
_entity_poly.pdbx_strand_id
1 'polypeptide(L)'
;MIERCYAEEKLWDFSLFFEEEVEITEEKSVLELQGISYLNEENWVIWMNNKRYSKKENFEGVKIQKINLAEIELIWLIEGYRHFIKLSPGEVYCSKNRITFQSRSQCLCD
;
A
#
# COMPACT_ATOMS: atom_id res chain seq x y z
N MET A 1 -0.07 18.15 5.56
CA MET A 1 0.10 17.04 4.61
C MET A 1 1.57 16.65 4.68
N ILE A 2 1.88 15.45 5.15
CA ILE A 2 3.26 14.94 5.31
C ILE A 2 3.45 13.88 4.23
N GLU A 3 4.49 14.00 3.41
CA GLU A 3 4.79 13.09 2.31
C GLU A 3 6.04 12.25 2.63
N ARG A 4 6.02 10.94 2.34
CA ARG A 4 7.13 10.01 2.55
C ARG A 4 7.42 9.19 1.29
N CYS A 5 8.70 8.96 1.02
CA CYS A 5 9.18 8.13 -0.10
C CYS A 5 9.39 6.67 0.36
N TYR A 6 9.06 5.70 -0.50
CA TYR A 6 9.19 4.25 -0.23
C TYR A 6 10.18 3.60 -1.19
N ALA A 7 10.77 2.47 -0.77
CA ALA A 7 11.72 1.69 -1.57
C ALA A 7 10.98 0.75 -2.54
N GLU A 8 11.46 0.66 -3.79
CA GLU A 8 10.94 -0.22 -4.83
C GLU A 8 11.94 -1.36 -5.11
N GLU A 9 11.45 -2.60 -5.22
CA GLU A 9 12.24 -3.75 -5.65
C GLU A 9 11.63 -4.35 -6.94
N LYS A 10 12.48 -4.52 -7.96
CA LYS A 10 12.11 -5.13 -9.24
C LYS A 10 12.05 -6.66 -9.09
N LEU A 11 10.89 -7.25 -9.32
CA LEU A 11 10.69 -8.71 -9.29
C LEU A 11 11.31 -9.34 -10.54
N TRP A 12 12.41 -10.08 -10.41
CA TRP A 12 13.04 -10.82 -11.52
C TRP A 12 12.70 -12.32 -11.56
N ASP A 13 11.90 -12.83 -10.63
CA ASP A 13 11.59 -14.27 -10.60
C ASP A 13 10.19 -14.54 -10.03
N PHE A 14 9.26 -14.88 -10.93
CA PHE A 14 7.83 -15.09 -10.65
C PHE A 14 7.50 -16.50 -10.13
N SER A 15 8.50 -17.33 -9.81
CA SER A 15 8.29 -18.77 -9.59
C SER A 15 8.20 -19.24 -8.13
N LEU A 16 8.47 -18.40 -7.12
CA LEU A 16 8.83 -18.95 -5.80
C LEU A 16 8.00 -18.59 -4.56
N PHE A 17 7.04 -17.64 -4.57
CA PHE A 17 6.51 -17.17 -3.25
C PHE A 17 5.02 -16.88 -3.09
N PHE A 18 4.17 -17.08 -4.11
CA PHE A 18 2.73 -16.95 -3.92
C PHE A 18 2.00 -18.06 -4.69
N GLU A 19 1.39 -19.00 -3.97
CA GLU A 19 0.46 -20.01 -4.50
C GLU A 19 -0.95 -19.43 -4.75
N GLU A 20 -1.17 -18.12 -4.51
CA GLU A 20 -2.42 -17.43 -4.84
C GLU A 20 -2.27 -16.63 -6.13
N GLU A 21 -3.17 -16.87 -7.08
CA GLU A 21 -3.34 -16.06 -8.30
C GLU A 21 -3.71 -14.62 -7.89
N VAL A 22 -2.72 -13.72 -7.84
CA VAL A 22 -2.96 -12.30 -7.59
C VAL A 22 -3.09 -11.58 -8.93
N GLU A 23 -4.27 -11.04 -9.22
CA GLU A 23 -4.53 -10.22 -10.41
C GLU A 23 -3.63 -8.97 -10.39
N ILE A 24 -2.82 -8.80 -11.44
CA ILE A 24 -1.97 -7.62 -11.63
C ILE A 24 -2.86 -6.47 -12.08
N THR A 25 -2.92 -5.39 -11.31
CA THR A 25 -3.67 -4.18 -11.69
C THR A 25 -2.76 -3.27 -12.54
N GLU A 26 -3.18 -2.94 -13.76
CA GLU A 26 -2.43 -2.07 -14.70
C GLU A 26 -2.79 -0.57 -14.55
N GLU A 27 -3.68 -0.21 -13.62
CA GLU A 27 -4.22 1.15 -13.53
C GLU A 27 -3.54 2.00 -12.46
N LYS A 28 -3.33 3.28 -12.81
CA LYS A 28 -2.95 4.36 -11.90
C LYS A 28 -3.87 4.33 -10.68
N SER A 29 -3.33 3.95 -9.54
CA SER A 29 -4.14 3.75 -8.36
C SER A 29 -3.50 4.44 -7.16
N VAL A 30 -4.39 4.96 -6.32
CA VAL A 30 -4.07 5.72 -5.12
C VAL A 30 -4.49 4.86 -3.93
N LEU A 31 -3.70 4.85 -2.86
CA LEU A 31 -4.07 4.29 -1.57
C LEU A 31 -4.12 5.38 -0.53
N GLU A 32 -5.31 5.74 -0.08
CA GLU A 32 -5.53 6.68 1.02
C GLU A 32 -5.97 5.91 2.26
N LEU A 33 -5.13 5.90 3.29
CA LEU A 33 -5.52 5.36 4.59
C LEU A 33 -6.28 6.44 5.36
N GLN A 34 -7.59 6.29 5.51
CA GLN A 34 -8.43 7.27 6.19
C GLN A 34 -8.48 7.03 7.69
N GLY A 35 -8.40 5.76 8.12
CA GLY A 35 -8.50 5.44 9.54
C GLY A 35 -8.27 3.97 9.86
N ILE A 36 -7.84 3.73 11.09
CA ILE A 36 -7.71 2.40 11.68
C ILE A 36 -8.54 2.39 12.95
N SER A 37 -9.36 1.35 13.12
CA SER A 37 -10.08 1.10 14.36
C SER A 37 -9.79 -0.33 14.83
N TYR A 38 -9.54 -0.44 16.13
CA TYR A 38 -9.22 -1.69 16.80
C TYR A 38 -10.33 -2.06 17.77
N LEU A 39 -10.88 -3.25 17.64
CA LEU A 39 -11.78 -3.82 18.64
C LEU A 39 -11.07 -4.91 19.45
N ASN A 40 -10.40 -5.85 18.77
CA ASN A 40 -9.56 -6.89 19.35
C ASN A 40 -8.59 -7.44 18.29
N GLU A 41 -7.73 -8.40 18.65
CA GLU A 41 -6.66 -8.92 17.79
C GLU A 41 -7.15 -9.43 16.41
N GLU A 42 -8.36 -9.98 16.37
CA GLU A 42 -8.98 -10.50 15.14
C GLU A 42 -9.82 -9.45 14.40
N ASN A 43 -10.29 -8.43 15.11
CA ASN A 43 -11.23 -7.43 14.61
C ASN A 43 -10.56 -6.06 14.48
N TRP A 44 -9.88 -5.89 13.35
CA TRP A 44 -9.41 -4.60 12.87
C TRP A 44 -10.33 -4.10 11.76
N VAL A 45 -10.59 -2.79 11.78
CA VAL A 45 -11.33 -2.11 10.73
C VAL A 45 -10.41 -1.06 10.11
N ILE A 46 -10.21 -1.16 8.81
CA ILE A 46 -9.32 -0.31 8.03
C ILE A 46 -10.17 0.42 7.02
N TRP A 47 -10.08 1.75 7.01
CA TRP A 47 -10.74 2.58 6.01
C TRP A 47 -9.71 2.99 4.98
N MET A 48 -9.80 2.42 3.78
CA MET A 48 -8.89 2.66 2.68
C MET A 48 -9.71 3.04 1.44
N ASN A 49 -9.37 4.14 0.75
CA ASN A 49 -10.07 4.57 -0.47
C ASN A 49 -11.60 4.65 -0.34
N ASN A 50 -12.11 5.17 0.78
CA ASN A 50 -13.56 5.24 1.10
C ASN A 50 -14.25 3.87 1.23
N LYS A 51 -13.49 2.78 1.31
CA LYS A 51 -13.99 1.42 1.52
C LYS A 51 -13.49 0.89 2.85
N ARG A 52 -14.28 -0.03 3.43
CA ARG A 52 -13.98 -0.68 4.70
C ARG A 52 -13.40 -2.07 4.44
N TYR A 53 -12.28 -2.36 5.09
CA TYR A 53 -11.59 -3.64 5.03
C TYR A 53 -11.29 -4.17 6.43
N SER A 54 -11.18 -5.49 6.54
CA SER A 54 -10.65 -6.22 7.68
C SER A 54 -9.18 -6.59 7.44
N LYS A 55 -8.48 -6.98 8.51
CA LYS A 55 -7.06 -7.37 8.45
C LYS A 55 -6.77 -8.56 7.51
N LYS A 56 -7.75 -9.43 7.28
CA LYS A 56 -7.59 -10.67 6.49
C LYS A 56 -7.98 -10.50 5.02
N GLU A 57 -8.57 -9.37 4.65
CA GLU A 57 -8.99 -9.12 3.27
C GLU A 57 -7.82 -8.62 2.45
N ASN A 58 -7.60 -9.26 1.29
CA ASN A 58 -6.79 -8.71 0.21
C ASN A 58 -7.70 -7.83 -0.66
N PHE A 59 -7.18 -6.71 -1.16
CA PHE A 59 -7.95 -5.84 -2.05
C PHE A 59 -7.05 -5.24 -3.12
N GLU A 60 -7.46 -5.29 -4.38
CA GLU A 60 -6.77 -4.60 -5.50
C GLU A 60 -5.26 -4.91 -5.55
N GLY A 61 -4.86 -6.16 -5.25
CA GLY A 61 -3.44 -6.58 -5.20
C GLY A 61 -2.67 -6.12 -3.95
N VAL A 62 -3.34 -5.49 -2.98
CA VAL A 62 -2.80 -5.03 -1.69
C VAL A 62 -2.98 -6.13 -0.65
N LYS A 63 -1.89 -6.44 0.06
CA LYS A 63 -1.85 -7.35 1.20
C LYS A 63 -1.34 -6.61 2.43
N ILE A 64 -2.06 -6.73 3.53
CA ILE A 64 -1.67 -6.17 4.83
C ILE A 64 -0.63 -7.08 5.47
N GLN A 65 0.57 -6.55 5.73
CA GLN A 65 1.61 -7.28 6.48
C GLN A 65 1.50 -7.06 7.98
N LYS A 66 1.45 -5.80 8.41
CA LYS A 66 1.35 -5.41 9.81
C LYS A 66 0.38 -4.27 9.96
N ILE A 67 -0.26 -4.22 11.12
CA ILE A 67 -1.14 -3.13 11.49
C ILE A 67 -1.02 -2.85 12.99
N ASN A 68 -0.99 -1.58 13.32
CA ASN A 68 -1.18 -1.09 14.68
C ASN A 68 -2.08 0.16 14.63
N LEU A 69 -2.32 0.81 15.78
CA LEU A 69 -3.20 1.98 15.84
C LEU A 69 -2.63 3.24 15.17
N ALA A 70 -1.31 3.31 15.00
CA ALA A 70 -0.64 4.47 14.41
C ALA A 70 -0.46 4.33 12.89
N GLU A 71 -0.24 3.10 12.41
CA GLU A 71 0.19 2.86 11.04
C GLU A 71 -0.15 1.44 10.55
N ILE A 72 -0.15 1.29 9.22
CA ILE A 72 -0.31 0.04 8.50
C ILE A 72 0.89 -0.19 7.57
N GLU A 73 1.40 -1.42 7.53
CA GLU A 73 2.42 -1.86 6.59
C GLU A 73 1.76 -2.78 5.56
N LEU A 74 1.90 -2.43 4.28
CA LEU A 74 1.24 -3.04 3.13
C LEU A 74 2.29 -3.51 2.12
N ILE A 75 1.99 -4.61 1.44
CA ILE A 75 2.59 -4.93 0.14
C ILE A 75 1.54 -4.67 -0.92
N TRP A 76 1.89 -3.94 -1.97
CA TRP A 76 1.05 -3.80 -3.15
C TRP A 76 1.76 -4.31 -4.40
N LEU A 77 1.08 -5.18 -5.15
CA LEU A 77 1.53 -5.66 -6.46
C LEU A 77 0.83 -4.86 -7.56
N ILE A 78 1.57 -3.97 -8.21
CA ILE A 78 1.06 -3.08 -9.27
C ILE A 78 2.08 -2.96 -10.39
N GLU A 79 1.62 -3.00 -11.65
CA GLU A 79 2.48 -2.95 -12.85
C GLU A 79 3.63 -3.99 -12.86
N GLY A 80 3.44 -5.14 -12.19
CA GLY A 80 4.48 -6.18 -12.06
C GLY A 80 5.59 -5.86 -11.05
N TYR A 81 5.44 -4.81 -10.25
CA TYR A 81 6.36 -4.41 -9.18
C TYR A 81 5.76 -4.67 -7.80
N ARG A 82 6.63 -4.90 -6.82
CA ARG A 82 6.25 -5.00 -5.41
C ARG A 82 6.59 -3.71 -4.69
N HIS A 83 5.56 -3.06 -4.17
CA HIS A 83 5.69 -1.82 -3.39
C HIS A 83 5.49 -2.13 -1.91
N PHE A 84 6.48 -1.76 -1.09
CA PHE A 84 6.39 -1.85 0.37
C PHE A 84 5.98 -0.49 0.92
N ILE A 85 4.74 -0.39 1.39
CA ILE A 85 4.09 0.87 1.72
C ILE A 85 3.80 0.89 3.21
N LYS A 86 4.03 2.03 3.85
CA LYS A 86 3.73 2.21 5.27
C LYS A 86 2.96 3.51 5.50
N LEU A 87 1.67 3.42 5.76
CA LEU A 87 0.77 4.57 5.86
C LEU A 87 0.27 4.79 7.28
N SER A 88 0.14 6.05 7.66
CA SER A 88 -0.57 6.52 8.84
C SER A 88 -1.96 7.06 8.43
N PRO A 89 -2.96 7.09 9.33
CA PRO A 89 -4.24 7.70 9.03
C PRO A 89 -4.11 9.14 8.51
N GLY A 90 -4.76 9.45 7.39
CA GLY A 90 -4.67 10.71 6.65
C GLY A 90 -3.55 10.77 5.60
N GLU A 91 -2.73 9.72 5.46
CA GLU A 91 -1.69 9.64 4.43
C GLU A 91 -2.18 8.96 3.15
N VAL A 92 -1.58 9.37 2.04
CA VAL A 92 -1.90 8.92 0.69
C VAL A 92 -0.64 8.40 0.01
N TYR A 93 -0.74 7.26 -0.66
CA TYR A 93 0.29 6.69 -1.53
C TYR A 93 -0.17 6.73 -2.99
N CYS A 94 0.69 7.25 -3.88
CA CYS A 94 0.46 7.34 -5.32
C CYS A 94 1.56 6.52 -6.05
N SER A 95 1.20 5.48 -6.81
CA SER A 95 2.17 4.58 -7.49
C SER A 95 2.97 5.23 -8.63
N LYS A 96 2.56 6.42 -9.11
CA LYS A 96 3.14 7.09 -10.28
C LYS A 96 4.47 7.80 -10.06
N ASN A 97 4.91 8.00 -8.82
CA ASN A 97 6.20 8.64 -8.59
C ASN A 97 7.30 7.61 -8.74
N ARG A 98 7.77 7.41 -9.98
CA ARG A 98 9.17 7.04 -10.20
C ARG A 98 10.00 8.02 -9.38
N ILE A 99 10.55 7.58 -8.25
CA ILE A 99 11.49 8.38 -7.49
C ILE A 99 12.80 8.37 -8.29
N THR A 100 12.92 9.23 -9.30
CA THR A 100 14.24 9.68 -9.73
C THR A 100 14.76 10.55 -8.59
N PHE A 101 15.75 10.05 -7.84
CA PHE A 101 16.50 10.83 -6.85
C PHE A 101 17.19 12.01 -7.54
N GLN A 102 16.46 13.10 -7.73
CA GLN A 102 17.04 14.42 -7.92
C GLN A 102 16.62 15.26 -6.72
N SER A 103 17.65 15.82 -6.10
CA SER A 103 17.65 16.68 -4.94
C SER A 103 16.34 17.41 -4.64
N ARG A 104 15.80 17.17 -3.44
CA ARG A 104 14.86 18.05 -2.70
C ARG A 104 13.60 18.43 -3.48
N SER A 105 12.55 17.62 -3.47
CA SER A 105 11.25 18.06 -4.01
C SER A 105 10.06 17.31 -3.40
N GLN A 106 9.01 18.08 -3.17
CA GLN A 106 7.65 17.69 -2.81
C GLN A 106 7.05 16.74 -3.86
N CYS A 107 6.21 15.80 -3.44
CA CYS A 107 5.49 14.83 -4.25
C CYS A 107 4.05 15.32 -4.51
N LEU A 108 3.83 16.09 -5.57
CA LEU A 108 2.47 16.43 -6.02
C LEU A 108 1.82 15.21 -6.69
N CYS A 109 0.66 14.77 -6.18
CA CYS A 109 -0.25 13.94 -6.97
C CYS A 109 -1.12 14.88 -7.82
N ASP A 110 -0.89 14.90 -9.13
CA ASP A 110 -1.80 15.52 -10.12
C ASP A 110 -3.09 14.71 -10.28
#